data_AF-A0A4Q3YRB8-F1
#
_entry.id   AF-A0A4Q3YRB8-F1
#
_cell.length_a   1.000
_cell.length_b   1.000
_cell.length_c   1.000
_cell.angle_alpha   90.00
_cell.angle_beta   90.00
_cell.angle_gamma   90.00
#
_symmetry.space_group_name_H-M   'P 1'
#
loop_
_entity.id
_entity.type
_entity.pdbx_description
1 polymer ?
#
loop_
_entity_poly.entity_id
_entity_poly.type
_entity_poly.pdbx_seq_one_letter_code
_entity_poly.pdbx_strand_id
1 'polypeptide(L)'
;MLGIRTSGAVNREKRLMIYDLEFGDEGTDVRRMQEHLNNVSAAGLSPDGGFGTLTRTALRNYQHGVGASQSGKVDEATFNALASQGLFLLGPPAAGSSSSLSWPPASANPAQPTVARTEAVFSAFEFRHAPTATDPEHIEILDDWAAQNIVRMHIPQLDKGLFAAGRHYVRREQGTISCHRLAAPSFIKLF
;
A
#
# COMPACT_ATOMS: atom_id res chain seq x y z
N MET A 1 20.01 -18.79 -38.33
CA MET A 1 19.15 -17.64 -38.66
C MET A 1 17.74 -18.18 -38.92
N LEU A 2 16.92 -18.32 -37.89
CA LEU A 2 15.53 -18.75 -38.01
C LEU A 2 14.65 -17.73 -37.29
N GLY A 3 13.72 -17.13 -38.04
CA GLY A 3 12.76 -16.16 -37.55
C GLY A 3 11.66 -16.83 -36.74
N ILE A 4 11.28 -16.20 -35.63
CA ILE A 4 10.07 -16.55 -34.89
C ILE A 4 9.04 -15.48 -35.22
N ARG A 5 7.99 -15.89 -35.94
CA ARG A 5 6.73 -15.13 -36.04
C ARG A 5 5.96 -15.39 -34.76
N THR A 6 5.94 -14.44 -33.83
CA THR A 6 4.99 -14.47 -32.71
C THR A 6 3.71 -13.75 -33.13
N SER A 7 2.75 -14.53 -33.59
CA SER A 7 1.32 -14.23 -33.47
C SER A 7 0.97 -14.30 -31.99
N GLY A 8 0.38 -13.24 -31.44
CA GLY A 8 0.00 -13.18 -30.04
C GLY A 8 -0.71 -11.86 -29.80
N ALA A 9 -1.99 -11.84 -30.12
CA ALA A 9 -2.89 -10.74 -29.81
C ALA A 9 -2.62 -10.24 -28.39
N VAL A 10 -2.33 -8.94 -28.28
CA VAL A 10 -2.24 -8.20 -27.03
C VAL A 10 -3.64 -8.25 -26.41
N ASN A 11 -3.92 -9.31 -25.65
CA ASN A 11 -5.11 -9.38 -24.83
C ASN A 11 -4.90 -8.41 -23.68
N ARG A 12 -5.36 -7.20 -23.95
CA ARG A 12 -5.51 -6.07 -23.06
C ARG A 12 -6.51 -6.49 -21.98
N GLU A 13 -6.07 -7.28 -21.02
CA GLU A 13 -6.81 -7.53 -19.79
C GLU A 13 -7.00 -6.18 -19.12
N LYS A 14 -8.14 -5.57 -19.43
CA LYS A 14 -8.77 -4.49 -18.70
C LYS A 14 -9.20 -5.08 -17.36
N ARG A 15 -8.23 -5.50 -16.56
CA ARG A 15 -8.41 -5.82 -15.15
C ARG A 15 -8.74 -4.49 -14.49
N LEU A 16 -10.02 -4.13 -14.54
CA LEU A 16 -10.62 -3.15 -13.65
C LEU A 16 -10.03 -3.46 -12.28
N MET A 17 -9.32 -2.50 -11.70
CA MET A 17 -8.81 -2.64 -10.35
C MET A 17 -10.03 -2.78 -9.45
N ILE A 18 -10.41 -4.03 -9.17
CA ILE A 18 -11.40 -4.35 -8.14
C ILE A 18 -10.69 -3.97 -6.84
N TYR A 19 -11.04 -2.80 -6.33
CA TYR A 19 -10.53 -2.31 -5.07
C TYR A 19 -11.33 -3.02 -3.97
N ASP A 20 -10.79 -4.13 -3.49
CA ASP A 20 -11.41 -4.93 -2.44
C ASP A 20 -11.19 -4.25 -1.08
N LEU A 21 -12.29 -4.08 -0.33
CA LEU A 21 -12.25 -3.73 1.10
C LEU A 21 -12.83 -4.90 1.91
N GLU A 22 -12.13 -5.29 2.97
CA GLU A 22 -12.54 -6.38 3.84
C GLU A 22 -12.24 -6.11 5.32
N PHE A 23 -12.72 -7.02 6.17
CA PHE A 23 -12.52 -6.96 7.61
C PHE A 23 -11.04 -6.85 7.97
N GLY A 24 -10.71 -5.86 8.81
CA GLY A 24 -9.34 -5.56 9.22
C GLY A 24 -8.67 -4.45 8.40
N ASP A 25 -9.23 -4.06 7.25
CA ASP A 25 -8.74 -2.91 6.50
C ASP A 25 -9.01 -1.61 7.27
N GLU A 26 -8.10 -0.65 7.13
CA GLU A 26 -8.27 0.69 7.68
C GLU A 26 -7.90 1.75 6.63
N GLY A 27 -8.59 2.88 6.63
CA GLY A 27 -8.25 4.01 5.78
C GLY A 27 -9.42 4.90 5.39
N THR A 28 -9.13 5.90 4.54
CA THR A 28 -10.11 6.89 4.08
C THR A 28 -11.24 6.29 3.25
N ASP A 29 -10.96 5.20 2.52
CA ASP A 29 -11.97 4.53 1.71
C ASP A 29 -12.92 3.69 2.56
N VAL A 30 -12.43 3.06 3.63
CA VAL A 30 -13.29 2.43 4.64
C VAL A 30 -14.20 3.48 5.29
N ARG A 31 -13.66 4.66 5.64
CA ARG A 31 -14.44 5.75 6.21
C ARG A 31 -15.54 6.22 5.26
N ARG A 32 -15.22 6.44 3.98
CA ARG A 32 -16.19 6.84 2.96
C ARG A 32 -17.27 5.79 2.77
N MET A 33 -16.90 4.51 2.76
CA MET A 33 -17.87 3.42 2.71
C MET A 33 -18.79 3.43 3.95
N GLN A 34 -18.26 3.62 5.16
CA GLN A 34 -19.05 3.72 6.38
C GLN A 34 -20.04 4.92 6.33
N GLU A 35 -19.58 6.10 5.90
CA GLU A 35 -20.42 7.29 5.66
C GLU A 35 -21.53 6.98 4.64
N HIS A 36 -21.17 6.32 3.55
CA HIS A 36 -22.12 5.97 2.51
C HIS A 36 -23.17 4.95 3.00
N LEU A 37 -22.75 3.89 3.68
CA LEU A 37 -23.64 2.91 4.29
C LEU A 37 -24.61 3.55 5.29
N ASN A 38 -24.15 4.53 6.07
CA ASN A 38 -25.03 5.32 6.94
C ASN A 38 -26.08 6.09 6.14
N ASN A 39 -25.71 6.67 4.99
CA ASN A 39 -26.62 7.44 4.16
C ASN A 39 -27.65 6.56 3.42
N VAL A 40 -27.23 5.43 2.86
CA VAL A 40 -28.11 4.59 2.00
C VAL A 40 -28.87 3.52 2.76
N SER A 41 -28.39 3.11 3.94
CA SER A 41 -28.98 2.00 4.71
C SER A 41 -29.21 2.32 6.19
N ALA A 42 -29.01 3.57 6.62
CA ALA A 42 -29.16 3.99 8.03
C ALA A 42 -28.35 3.09 9.00
N ALA A 43 -27.16 2.67 8.59
CA ALA A 43 -26.37 1.64 9.28
C ALA A 43 -25.88 2.02 10.70
N GLY A 44 -25.96 3.28 11.10
CA GLY A 44 -25.61 3.74 12.45
C GLY A 44 -24.13 3.55 12.83
N LEU A 45 -23.24 3.46 11.84
CA LEU A 45 -21.80 3.29 12.04
C LEU A 45 -21.14 4.60 12.50
N SER A 46 -20.08 4.48 13.30
CA SER A 46 -19.11 5.57 13.46
C SER A 46 -18.12 5.50 12.29
N PRO A 47 -18.00 6.54 11.43
CA PRO A 47 -17.07 6.52 10.31
C PRO A 47 -15.62 6.79 10.76
N ASP A 48 -15.04 5.83 11.47
CA ASP A 48 -13.68 5.89 12.03
C ASP A 48 -12.60 5.45 11.02
N GLY A 49 -13.02 4.90 9.88
CA GLY A 49 -12.12 4.36 8.88
C GLY A 49 -11.56 2.99 9.23
N GLY A 50 -12.07 2.29 10.24
CA GLY A 50 -11.69 0.91 10.58
C GLY A 50 -12.75 -0.10 10.17
N PHE A 51 -12.38 -1.12 9.39
CA PHE A 51 -13.31 -2.15 8.92
C PHE A 51 -13.48 -3.23 9.99
N GLY A 52 -14.20 -2.88 11.06
CA GLY A 52 -14.50 -3.77 12.17
C GLY A 52 -15.77 -4.62 11.97
N THR A 53 -16.17 -5.33 13.04
CA THR A 53 -17.32 -6.25 13.04
C THR A 53 -18.64 -5.56 12.69
N LEU A 54 -18.82 -4.32 13.17
CA LEU A 54 -20.01 -3.52 12.89
C LEU A 54 -20.08 -3.13 11.41
N THR A 55 -18.97 -2.65 10.84
CA THR A 55 -18.86 -2.31 9.42
C THR A 55 -19.13 -3.53 8.53
N ARG A 56 -18.59 -4.71 8.88
CA ARG A 56 -18.87 -5.96 8.16
C ARG A 56 -20.33 -6.35 8.19
N THR A 57 -20.97 -6.15 9.34
CA THR A 57 -22.40 -6.47 9.50
C THR A 57 -23.27 -5.51 8.68
N ALA A 58 -22.97 -4.21 8.73
CA ALA A 58 -23.63 -3.22 7.90
C ALA A 58 -23.46 -3.50 6.40
N LEU A 59 -22.25 -3.89 5.96
CA LEU A 59 -22.01 -4.22 4.56
C LEU A 59 -22.80 -5.45 4.12
N ARG A 60 -22.90 -6.50 4.94
CA ARG A 60 -23.75 -7.67 4.64
C ARG A 60 -25.22 -7.30 4.53
N ASN A 61 -25.72 -6.43 5.43
CA ASN A 61 -27.11 -5.97 5.38
C ASN A 61 -27.38 -5.16 4.10
N TYR A 62 -26.44 -4.32 3.70
CA TYR A 62 -26.51 -3.60 2.43
C TYR A 62 -26.51 -4.57 1.24
N GLN A 63 -25.57 -5.53 1.21
CA GLN A 63 -25.48 -6.55 0.17
C GLN A 63 -26.78 -7.34 0.02
N HIS A 64 -27.38 -7.74 1.14
CA HIS A 64 -28.70 -8.35 1.14
C HIS A 64 -29.76 -7.44 0.50
N GLY A 65 -29.77 -6.15 0.87
CA GLY A 65 -30.73 -5.17 0.34
C GLY A 65 -30.61 -4.93 -1.17
N VAL A 66 -29.41 -5.05 -1.74
CA VAL A 66 -29.16 -4.88 -3.19
C VAL A 66 -29.14 -6.21 -3.97
N GLY A 67 -29.44 -7.34 -3.32
CA GLY A 67 -29.46 -8.66 -3.95
C GLY A 67 -28.08 -9.22 -4.30
N ALA A 68 -27.02 -8.70 -3.67
CA ALA A 68 -25.65 -9.19 -3.81
C ALA A 68 -25.34 -10.32 -2.81
N SER A 69 -24.22 -11.02 -3.04
CA SER A 69 -23.71 -12.01 -2.09
C SER A 69 -23.33 -11.33 -0.77
N GLN A 70 -23.80 -11.84 0.36
CA GLN A 70 -23.54 -11.29 1.70
C GLN A 70 -22.14 -11.67 2.22
N SER A 71 -21.12 -11.52 1.37
CA SER A 71 -19.73 -11.86 1.68
C SER A 71 -19.18 -11.03 2.82
N GLY A 72 -19.73 -9.83 3.05
CA GLY A 72 -19.17 -8.84 3.97
C GLY A 72 -17.83 -8.29 3.50
N LYS A 73 -17.54 -8.42 2.20
CA LYS A 73 -16.39 -7.84 1.50
C LYS A 73 -16.90 -7.03 0.31
N VAL A 74 -16.19 -5.99 -0.08
CA VAL A 74 -16.51 -5.23 -1.30
C VAL A 74 -16.01 -6.03 -2.51
N ASP A 75 -16.86 -6.89 -3.07
CA ASP A 75 -16.63 -7.57 -4.34
C ASP A 75 -17.08 -6.71 -5.53
N GLU A 76 -16.86 -7.15 -6.77
CA GLU A 76 -17.22 -6.39 -7.99
C GLU A 76 -18.69 -5.97 -8.02
N ALA A 77 -19.61 -6.86 -7.61
CA ALA A 77 -21.03 -6.58 -7.58
C ALA A 77 -21.37 -5.51 -6.53
N THR A 78 -20.80 -5.63 -5.34
CA THR A 78 -20.97 -4.68 -4.24
C THR A 78 -20.36 -3.32 -4.59
N PHE A 79 -19.18 -3.31 -5.21
CA PHE A 79 -18.52 -2.11 -5.70
C PHE A 79 -19.37 -1.38 -6.73
N ASN A 80 -19.89 -2.10 -7.74
CA ASN A 80 -20.75 -1.51 -8.77
C ASN A 80 -22.04 -0.94 -8.19
N ALA A 81 -22.65 -1.62 -7.21
CA ALA A 81 -23.83 -1.12 -6.50
C ALA A 81 -23.52 0.19 -5.75
N LEU A 82 -22.44 0.23 -4.96
CA LEU A 82 -22.01 1.42 -4.23
C LEU A 82 -21.63 2.57 -5.18
N ALA A 83 -20.93 2.27 -6.28
CA ALA A 83 -20.51 3.24 -7.28
C ALA A 83 -21.71 3.84 -8.03
N SER A 84 -22.71 3.03 -8.37
CA SER A 84 -23.96 3.50 -8.97
C SER A 84 -24.73 4.47 -8.07
N GLN A 85 -24.50 4.41 -6.76
CA GLN A 85 -25.10 5.28 -5.75
C GLN A 85 -24.21 6.50 -5.41
N GLY A 86 -23.11 6.68 -6.15
CA GLY A 86 -22.24 7.85 -6.04
C GLY A 86 -21.04 7.68 -5.11
N LEU A 87 -20.75 6.47 -4.62
CA LEU A 87 -19.52 6.20 -3.88
C LEU A 87 -18.33 6.04 -4.84
N PHE A 88 -17.31 6.88 -4.71
CA PHE A 88 -16.04 6.73 -5.42
C PHE A 88 -14.93 6.37 -4.42
N LEU A 89 -14.47 5.11 -4.44
CA LEU A 89 -13.31 4.67 -3.68
C LEU A 89 -12.06 5.09 -4.45
N LEU A 90 -11.19 5.90 -3.84
CA LEU A 90 -10.04 6.51 -4.52
C LEU A 90 -8.79 5.62 -4.49
N GLY A 91 -8.86 4.49 -3.80
CA GLY A 91 -7.67 3.78 -3.36
C GLY A 91 -6.99 4.53 -2.21
N PRO A 92 -5.87 3.98 -1.68
CA PRO A 92 -4.98 4.76 -0.85
C PRO A 92 -4.69 6.09 -1.56
N PRO A 93 -4.63 7.22 -0.85
CA PRO A 93 -4.35 8.50 -1.49
C PRO A 93 -3.07 8.37 -2.28
N ALA A 94 -3.17 8.36 -3.61
CA ALA A 94 -2.09 8.88 -4.42
C ALA A 94 -1.86 10.29 -3.87
N ALA A 95 -0.69 10.53 -3.28
CA ALA A 95 -0.30 11.83 -2.76
C ALA A 95 -0.84 12.93 -3.69
N GLY A 96 -1.62 13.85 -3.11
CA GLY A 96 -2.65 14.63 -3.81
C GLY A 96 -2.26 15.12 -5.20
N SER A 97 -2.92 14.57 -6.23
CA SER A 97 -2.92 15.17 -7.57
C SER A 97 -4.08 16.17 -7.67
N SER A 98 -3.85 17.37 -7.16
CA SER A 98 -4.67 18.53 -7.49
C SER A 98 -3.80 19.69 -7.98
N SER A 99 -3.06 19.46 -9.08
CA SER A 99 -2.63 20.49 -10.05
C SER A 99 -1.60 19.92 -11.05
N SER A 100 -2.02 19.65 -12.30
CA SER A 100 -1.17 19.46 -13.50
C SER A 100 -0.12 18.33 -13.52
N LEU A 101 0.15 17.78 -14.71
CA LEU A 101 1.14 16.73 -15.04
C LEU A 101 2.62 17.06 -14.71
N SER A 102 2.89 18.11 -13.93
CA SER A 102 4.24 18.64 -13.70
C SER A 102 4.45 19.24 -12.30
N TRP A 103 3.57 18.95 -11.32
CA TRP A 103 3.77 19.39 -9.94
C TRP A 103 3.83 18.19 -8.96
N PRO A 104 4.86 18.10 -8.10
CA PRO A 104 6.04 18.98 -8.06
C PRO A 104 6.89 18.82 -9.34
N PRO A 105 7.64 19.86 -9.75
CA PRO A 105 8.61 19.70 -10.82
C PRO A 105 9.55 18.56 -10.45
N ALA A 106 9.83 17.66 -11.39
CA ALA A 106 10.83 16.63 -11.18
C ALA A 106 12.11 17.32 -10.71
N SER A 107 12.53 17.05 -9.47
CA SER A 107 13.82 17.51 -8.98
C SER A 107 14.88 17.04 -9.97
N ALA A 108 15.88 17.88 -10.25
CA ALA A 108 17.03 17.44 -11.03
C ALA A 108 17.56 16.15 -10.40
N ASN A 109 17.37 15.02 -11.09
CA ASN A 109 17.72 13.72 -10.52
C ASN A 109 19.25 13.77 -10.34
N PRO A 110 19.77 13.76 -9.10
CA PRO A 110 21.21 13.82 -8.92
C PRO A 110 21.83 12.66 -9.68
N ALA A 111 22.99 12.89 -10.30
CA ALA A 111 23.70 11.83 -10.99
C ALA A 111 23.84 10.63 -10.04
N GLN A 112 23.41 9.45 -10.51
CA GLN A 112 23.51 8.23 -9.71
C GLN A 112 24.98 8.04 -9.28
N PRO A 113 25.25 7.76 -8.01
CA PRO A 113 26.61 7.54 -7.54
C PRO A 113 27.22 6.33 -8.25
N THR A 114 28.51 6.41 -8.56
CA THR A 114 29.26 5.26 -9.10
C THR A 114 29.38 4.17 -8.04
N VAL A 115 29.56 2.92 -8.47
CA VAL A 115 29.80 1.77 -7.56
C VAL A 115 30.96 2.07 -6.60
N ALA A 116 32.07 2.59 -7.13
CA ALA A 116 33.23 2.97 -6.31
C ALA A 116 32.91 4.03 -5.25
N ARG A 117 32.03 5.00 -5.57
CA ARG A 117 31.59 6.00 -4.58
C ARG A 117 30.67 5.39 -3.54
N THR A 118 29.76 4.52 -3.95
CA THR A 118 28.85 3.83 -3.04
C THR A 118 29.62 2.94 -2.07
N GLU A 119 30.57 2.14 -2.55
CA GLU A 119 31.46 1.32 -1.72
C GLU A 119 32.32 2.16 -0.78
N ALA A 120 32.86 3.30 -1.23
CA ALA A 120 33.64 4.18 -0.37
C ALA A 120 32.82 4.79 0.78
N VAL A 121 31.52 5.04 0.57
CA VAL A 121 30.64 5.68 1.57
C VAL A 121 29.96 4.67 2.48
N PHE A 122 29.51 3.55 1.91
CA PHE A 122 28.67 2.56 2.59
C PHE A 122 29.38 1.24 2.88
N SER A 123 30.63 1.07 2.43
CA SER A 123 31.36 -0.20 2.38
C SER A 123 30.67 -1.29 1.54
N ALA A 124 31.45 -2.28 1.12
CA ALA A 124 30.91 -3.47 0.47
C ALA A 124 30.34 -4.44 1.52
N PHE A 125 29.45 -5.33 1.08
CA PHE A 125 28.94 -6.45 1.85
C PHE A 125 28.84 -7.70 0.97
N GLU A 126 29.03 -8.85 1.58
CA GLU A 126 28.88 -10.14 0.92
C GLU A 126 27.43 -10.60 0.95
N PHE A 127 26.89 -11.03 -0.19
CA PHE A 127 25.53 -11.53 -0.28
C PHE A 127 25.39 -12.69 -1.26
N ARG A 128 24.33 -13.48 -1.09
CA ARG A 128 23.87 -14.47 -2.08
C ARG A 128 22.43 -14.23 -2.47
N HIS A 129 22.09 -14.53 -3.72
CA HIS A 129 20.70 -14.61 -4.17
C HIS A 129 20.05 -15.85 -3.53
N ALA A 130 18.97 -15.64 -2.79
CA ALA A 130 18.33 -16.65 -1.95
C ALA A 130 16.79 -16.55 -2.08
N PRO A 131 16.23 -16.76 -3.28
CA PRO A 131 14.82 -16.55 -3.55
C PRO A 131 13.93 -17.45 -2.67
N THR A 132 12.80 -16.91 -2.21
CA THR A 132 11.79 -17.65 -1.45
C THR A 132 10.51 -17.81 -2.26
N ALA A 133 9.60 -18.69 -1.83
CA ALA A 133 8.32 -18.90 -2.50
C ALA A 133 7.44 -17.63 -2.60
N THR A 134 7.63 -16.67 -1.68
CA THR A 134 6.87 -15.42 -1.60
C THR A 134 7.67 -14.19 -2.01
N ASP A 135 8.99 -14.31 -2.19
CA ASP A 135 9.89 -13.22 -2.53
C ASP A 135 11.01 -13.72 -3.48
N PRO A 136 10.82 -13.61 -4.81
CA PRO A 136 11.79 -14.08 -5.80
C PRO A 136 13.08 -13.23 -5.85
N GLU A 137 13.06 -12.04 -5.28
CA GLU A 137 14.22 -11.12 -5.27
C GLU A 137 14.98 -11.17 -3.94
N HIS A 138 14.63 -12.11 -3.04
CA HIS A 138 15.24 -12.22 -1.73
C HIS A 138 16.76 -12.49 -1.83
N ILE A 139 17.53 -11.74 -1.04
CA ILE A 139 18.98 -11.92 -0.87
C ILE A 139 19.30 -12.18 0.61
N GLU A 140 20.37 -12.92 0.86
CA GLU A 140 20.94 -13.09 2.19
C GLU A 140 22.29 -12.40 2.25
N ILE A 141 22.45 -11.49 3.21
CA ILE A 141 23.73 -10.87 3.54
C ILE A 141 24.50 -11.85 4.42
N LEU A 142 25.70 -12.24 4.00
CA LEU A 142 26.50 -13.31 4.59
C LEU A 142 27.45 -12.83 5.69
N ASP A 143 27.62 -11.51 5.80
CA ASP A 143 28.45 -10.86 6.81
C ASP A 143 27.59 -10.02 7.80
N ASP A 144 28.27 -9.40 8.76
CA ASP A 144 27.62 -8.56 9.77
C ASP A 144 27.30 -7.14 9.27
N TRP A 145 27.42 -6.86 7.96
CA TRP A 145 27.31 -5.50 7.43
C TRP A 145 25.96 -4.87 7.78
N ALA A 146 24.86 -5.60 7.61
CA ALA A 146 23.52 -5.09 7.91
C ALA A 146 23.34 -4.82 9.40
N ALA A 147 23.87 -5.68 10.27
CA ALA A 147 23.80 -5.49 11.72
C ALA A 147 24.61 -4.25 12.17
N GLN A 148 25.73 -3.96 11.49
CA GLN A 148 26.59 -2.82 11.80
C GLN A 148 26.07 -1.50 11.22
N ASN A 149 25.37 -1.54 10.09
CA ASN A 149 25.05 -0.35 9.31
C ASN A 149 23.56 -0.02 9.24
N ILE A 150 22.65 -0.96 9.43
CA ILE A 150 21.20 -0.70 9.43
C ILE A 150 20.72 -0.50 10.86
N VAL A 151 20.24 0.70 11.15
CA VAL A 151 19.69 1.07 12.46
C VAL A 151 18.19 1.22 12.36
N ARG A 152 17.49 0.80 13.43
CA ARG A 152 16.06 1.05 13.61
C ARG A 152 15.90 2.30 14.47
N MET A 153 15.10 3.26 14.01
CA MET A 153 14.77 4.45 14.77
C MET A 153 13.27 4.61 14.92
N HIS A 154 12.87 5.24 16.02
CA HIS A 154 11.50 5.62 16.27
C HIS A 154 11.20 6.98 15.64
N ILE A 155 10.06 7.06 14.95
CA ILE A 155 9.56 8.28 14.32
C ILE A 155 8.17 8.55 14.91
N PRO A 156 8.04 9.48 15.87
CA PRO A 156 6.78 9.73 16.57
C PRO A 156 5.61 10.07 15.65
N GLN A 157 5.87 10.72 14.52
CA GLN A 157 4.88 11.09 13.50
C GLN A 157 4.25 9.87 12.82
N LEU A 158 4.90 8.71 12.90
CA LEU A 158 4.39 7.46 12.37
C LEU A 158 3.71 6.59 13.44
N ASP A 159 3.60 7.08 14.68
CA ASP A 159 2.87 6.38 15.73
C ASP A 159 1.40 6.25 15.36
N LYS A 160 0.85 5.06 15.60
CA LYS A 160 -0.52 4.68 15.18
C LYS A 160 -0.73 4.82 13.66
N GLY A 161 0.35 4.91 12.89
CA GLY A 161 0.34 4.89 11.45
C GLY A 161 0.03 3.51 10.89
N LEU A 162 -0.44 3.48 9.64
CA LEU A 162 -0.68 2.25 8.89
C LEU A 162 0.59 1.80 8.18
N PHE A 163 1.00 0.57 8.44
CA PHE A 163 2.18 -0.04 7.84
C PHE A 163 1.78 -1.25 7.00
N ALA A 164 2.35 -1.36 5.80
CA ALA A 164 2.15 -2.53 4.98
C ALA A 164 2.71 -3.79 5.68
N ALA A 165 1.91 -4.85 5.69
CA ALA A 165 2.27 -6.18 6.15
C ALA A 165 1.81 -7.19 5.07
N GLY A 166 2.65 -7.37 4.05
CA GLY A 166 2.29 -8.15 2.87
C GLY A 166 1.22 -7.45 2.04
N ARG A 167 0.02 -8.04 1.97
CA ARG A 167 -1.11 -7.50 1.18
C ARG A 167 -2.09 -6.64 1.97
N HIS A 168 -1.87 -6.49 3.28
CA HIS A 168 -2.77 -5.74 4.17
C HIS A 168 -2.00 -4.62 4.89
N TYR A 169 -2.73 -3.67 5.45
CA TYR A 169 -2.16 -2.62 6.31
C TYR A 169 -2.51 -2.90 7.76
N VAL A 170 -1.52 -2.77 8.64
CA VAL A 170 -1.70 -2.91 10.08
C VAL A 170 -1.28 -1.63 10.78
N ARG A 171 -2.10 -1.21 11.75
CA ARG A 171 -1.74 -0.11 12.64
C ARG A 171 -0.64 -0.55 13.60
N ARG A 172 0.40 0.26 13.76
CA ARG A 172 1.45 0.02 14.76
C ARG A 172 1.39 1.07 15.85
N GLU A 173 1.44 0.65 17.11
CA GLU A 173 1.49 1.58 18.25
C GLU A 173 2.73 2.48 18.20
N GLN A 174 3.87 1.93 17.76
CA GLN A 174 5.10 2.68 17.55
C GLN A 174 5.49 2.68 16.07
N GLY A 175 5.70 3.87 15.55
CA GLY A 175 6.24 4.10 14.22
C GLY A 175 7.75 3.93 14.24
N THR A 176 8.26 2.93 13.52
CA THR A 176 9.70 2.70 13.40
C THR A 176 10.10 2.50 11.95
N ILE A 177 11.24 3.07 11.57
CA ILE A 177 11.87 2.85 10.26
C ILE A 177 13.26 2.24 10.44
N SER A 178 13.71 1.48 9.45
CA SER A 178 15.09 1.01 9.36
C SER A 178 15.80 1.76 8.24
N CYS A 179 17.00 2.28 8.50
CA CYS A 179 17.83 2.90 7.46
C CYS A 179 19.32 2.75 7.78
N HIS A 180 20.18 3.15 6.83
CA HIS A 180 21.61 3.21 7.07
C HIS A 180 21.96 4.21 8.20
N ARG A 181 22.91 3.87 9.07
CA ARG A 181 23.34 4.68 10.22
C ARG A 181 23.78 6.10 9.86
N LEU A 182 24.35 6.28 8.66
CA LEU A 182 24.76 7.60 8.15
C LEU A 182 23.56 8.49 7.77
N ALA A 183 22.43 7.88 7.39
CA ALA A 183 21.21 8.62 7.06
C ALA A 183 20.36 8.92 8.31
N ALA A 184 20.54 8.14 9.39
CA ALA A 184 19.70 8.23 10.58
C ALA A 184 19.63 9.64 11.20
N PRO A 185 20.73 10.38 11.39
CA PRO A 185 20.68 11.73 11.94
C PRO A 185 19.90 12.70 11.05
N SER A 186 19.91 12.50 9.72
CA SER A 186 19.15 13.34 8.79
C SER A 186 17.65 13.05 8.88
N PHE A 187 17.26 11.78 9.00
CA PHE A 187 15.86 11.42 9.21
C PHE A 187 15.31 11.99 10.51
N ILE A 188 16.06 11.90 11.62
CA ILE A 188 15.65 12.49 12.92
C ILE A 188 15.49 14.01 12.86
N LYS A 189 16.11 14.71 11.90
CA LYS A 189 15.91 16.17 11.73
C LYS A 189 14.67 16.51 10.91
N LEU A 190 14.24 15.58 10.06
CA LEU A 190 13.07 15.76 9.19
C LEU A 190 11.76 15.49 9.94
N PHE A 191 11.84 14.75 11.03
CA PHE A 191 10.73 14.30 11.86
C PHE A 191 10.95 14.80 13.30
#